data_AF-A0A1I7TYL0-F1
#
_entry.id   AF-A0A1I7TYL0-F1
#
_cell.length_a   1.000
_cell.length_b   1.000
_cell.length_c   1.000
_cell.angle_alpha   90.00
_cell.angle_beta   90.00
_cell.angle_gamma   90.00
#
_symmetry.space_group_name_H-M   'P 1'
#
loop_
_entity.id
_entity.type
_entity.pdbx_description
1 polymer ?
#
loop_
_entity_poly.entity_id
_entity_poly.type
_entity_poly.pdbx_seq_one_letter_code
_entity_poly.pdbx_strand_id
1 'polypeptide(L)'
;MWKSISILSYFLIVSIHSAPPSRNSTNGDVAPCLSAFYSVAFNGEYNCTSDFDFLSLNASSQHESFKTGKSCFLQVAKSECTSAQYTLLSTKYDDFLDVLTNEPTDIQDCSSFYFKYNSLKCEPLMQSFMKTVAPIITISTKANDSRVLEGIELCHQIQECISPVCFTSSTEREMITDSCKSIGMKNSDFSICLTKIQKTTPDMSGYTCLGDMDFYDPGVPVAMEKLTTKKSCLKEIMKDICGEKSIQNFDENTEFMLKTIKRMIAMTGVFTDNA
;
A
#
# COMPACT_ATOMS: atom_id res chain seq x y z
N MET A 1 -12.76 -10.42 -27.41
CA MET A 1 -13.13 -10.90 -26.05
C MET A 1 -12.42 -10.04 -25.01
N TRP A 2 -12.88 -8.79 -24.83
CA TRP A 2 -12.38 -7.90 -23.79
C TRP A 2 -13.32 -8.10 -22.60
N LYS A 3 -12.88 -8.85 -21.58
CA LYS A 3 -13.69 -9.03 -20.37
C LYS A 3 -13.87 -7.66 -19.71
N SER A 4 -15.11 -7.34 -19.36
CA SER A 4 -15.51 -6.10 -18.69
C SER A 4 -14.62 -5.79 -17.48
N ILE A 5 -13.73 -4.82 -17.62
CA ILE A 5 -12.95 -4.27 -16.52
C ILE A 5 -13.90 -3.27 -15.83
N SER A 6 -14.50 -3.68 -14.70
CA SER A 6 -15.34 -2.78 -13.88
C SER A 6 -14.51 -1.58 -13.43
N ILE A 7 -15.10 -0.40 -13.30
CA ILE A 7 -14.47 0.85 -12.81
C ILE A 7 -13.72 0.64 -11.47
N LEU A 8 -14.14 -0.35 -10.67
CA LEU A 8 -13.48 -0.82 -9.44
C LEU A 8 -12.14 -1.58 -9.64
N SER A 9 -11.76 -1.83 -10.90
CA SER A 9 -10.64 -2.69 -11.30
C SER A 9 -9.43 -1.91 -11.83
N TYR A 10 -9.54 -0.58 -11.88
CA TYR A 10 -8.49 0.32 -12.36
C TYR A 10 -7.71 0.92 -11.18
N PHE A 11 -7.09 0.06 -10.36
CA PHE A 11 -6.04 0.51 -9.45
C PHE A 11 -4.70 0.14 -10.07
N LEU A 12 -3.88 1.15 -10.31
CA LEU A 12 -2.55 0.99 -10.87
C LEU A 12 -1.68 0.21 -9.88
N ILE A 13 -1.16 -0.92 -10.37
CA ILE A 13 0.05 -1.53 -9.83
C ILE A 13 1.16 -0.52 -10.13
N VAL A 14 1.49 0.34 -9.16
CA VAL A 14 2.79 0.99 -9.19
C VAL A 14 3.79 -0.12 -8.91
N SER A 15 4.50 -0.52 -9.96
CA SER A 15 5.75 -1.22 -9.76
C SER A 15 6.65 -0.22 -9.05
N ILE A 16 6.72 -0.31 -7.73
CA ILE A 16 7.86 0.24 -6.99
C ILE A 16 9.01 -0.61 -7.52
N HIS A 17 9.61 -0.16 -8.62
CA HIS A 17 10.93 -0.62 -8.97
C HIS A 17 11.77 -0.12 -7.80
N SER A 18 12.04 -1.01 -6.84
CA SER A 18 13.28 -0.93 -6.09
C SER A 18 14.31 -0.69 -7.18
N ALA A 19 14.92 0.50 -7.19
CA ALA A 19 16.01 0.75 -8.11
C ALA A 19 16.94 -0.47 -7.97
N PRO A 20 17.31 -1.15 -9.08
CA PRO A 20 18.20 -2.30 -8.98
C PRO A 20 19.38 -1.85 -8.12
N PRO A 21 19.72 -2.58 -7.04
CA PRO A 21 20.68 -2.10 -6.06
C PRO A 21 21.89 -1.59 -6.82
N SER A 22 22.19 -0.30 -6.64
CA SER A 22 23.29 0.31 -7.37
C SER A 22 24.51 -0.55 -7.05
N ARG A 23 25.15 -1.11 -8.08
CA ARG A 23 26.30 -2.00 -7.95
C ARG A 23 27.55 -1.29 -7.41
N ASN A 24 27.40 -0.09 -6.87
CA ASN A 24 28.43 0.75 -6.28
C ASN A 24 28.13 1.02 -4.80
N SER A 25 27.64 0.03 -4.06
CA SER A 25 27.68 0.07 -2.59
C SER A 25 29.13 0.10 -2.16
N THR A 26 29.55 1.18 -1.53
CA THR A 26 30.81 1.17 -0.77
C THR A 26 30.74 0.06 0.28
N ASN A 27 31.88 -0.52 0.65
CA ASN A 27 31.99 -1.63 1.62
C ASN A 27 31.39 -1.32 3.02
N GLY A 28 30.82 -0.13 3.26
CA GLY A 28 30.24 0.33 4.52
C GLY A 28 28.70 0.37 4.58
N ASP A 29 27.98 0.24 3.46
CA ASP A 29 26.51 0.29 3.47
C ASP A 29 25.90 -1.10 3.67
N VAL A 30 25.22 -1.26 4.81
CA VAL A 30 24.57 -2.53 5.19
C VAL A 30 23.08 -2.53 4.90
N ALA A 31 22.51 -1.47 4.29
CA ALA A 31 21.09 -1.41 3.97
C ALA A 31 20.58 -2.63 3.17
N PRO A 32 21.27 -3.11 2.11
CA PRO A 32 20.81 -4.31 1.39
C PRO A 32 20.76 -5.56 2.28
N CYS A 33 21.75 -5.72 3.17
CA CYS A 33 21.80 -6.82 4.13
C CYS A 33 20.66 -6.72 5.15
N LEU A 34 20.39 -5.52 5.65
CA LEU A 34 19.36 -5.28 6.65
C LEU A 34 17.94 -5.45 6.07
N SER A 35 17.71 -5.04 4.81
CA SER A 35 16.46 -5.29 4.08
C SER A 35 16.21 -6.80 3.91
N ALA A 36 17.25 -7.57 3.52
CA ALA A 36 17.17 -9.02 3.43
C ALA A 36 16.87 -9.65 4.79
N PHE A 37 17.56 -9.22 5.85
CA PHE A 37 17.33 -9.67 7.22
C PHE A 37 15.89 -9.43 7.67
N TYR A 38 15.35 -8.22 7.51
CA TYR A 38 13.96 -7.93 7.89
C TYR A 38 12.96 -8.76 7.10
N SER A 39 13.23 -9.02 5.83
CA SER A 39 12.37 -9.86 4.98
C SER A 39 12.29 -11.30 5.50
N VAL A 40 13.44 -11.93 5.75
CA VAL A 40 13.46 -13.32 6.24
C VAL A 40 12.98 -13.44 7.69
N ALA A 41 13.21 -12.41 8.52
CA ALA A 41 12.70 -12.36 9.88
C ALA A 41 11.17 -12.22 9.92
N PHE A 42 10.60 -11.35 9.08
CA PHE A 42 9.15 -11.19 8.92
C PHE A 42 8.47 -12.47 8.43
N ASN A 43 9.09 -13.16 7.46
CA ASN A 43 8.56 -14.41 6.91
C ASN A 43 8.78 -15.64 7.84
N GLY A 44 9.58 -15.50 8.90
CA GLY A 44 9.91 -16.60 9.81
C GLY A 44 10.76 -17.69 9.16
N GLU A 45 11.64 -17.34 8.21
CA GLU A 45 12.48 -18.31 7.47
C GLU A 45 13.63 -18.89 8.33
N TYR A 46 13.95 -18.24 9.44
CA TYR A 46 14.95 -18.67 10.41
C TYR A 46 14.31 -18.85 11.79
N ASN A 47 14.37 -20.06 12.36
CA ASN A 47 13.66 -20.35 13.62
C ASN A 47 13.99 -19.37 14.76
N CYS A 48 15.25 -18.93 14.87
CA CYS A 48 15.68 -18.02 15.93
C CYS A 48 15.09 -16.60 15.81
N THR A 49 14.58 -16.19 14.64
CA THR A 49 14.06 -14.82 14.49
C THR A 49 12.73 -14.62 15.20
N SER A 50 11.99 -15.69 15.45
CA SER A 50 10.71 -15.64 16.16
C SER A 50 10.84 -15.34 17.66
N ASP A 51 12.03 -15.48 18.23
CA ASP A 51 12.30 -15.22 19.65
C ASP A 51 12.52 -13.74 19.98
N PHE A 52 12.63 -12.87 18.95
CA PHE A 52 13.00 -11.47 19.11
C PHE A 52 12.12 -10.55 18.24
N ASP A 53 11.82 -9.36 18.74
CA ASP A 53 11.06 -8.35 18.00
C ASP A 53 12.00 -7.40 17.24
N PHE A 54 12.70 -7.94 16.23
CA PHE A 54 13.65 -7.17 15.42
C PHE A 54 12.99 -6.04 14.62
N LEU A 55 11.69 -6.15 14.32
CA LEU A 55 10.94 -5.19 13.52
C LEU A 55 10.22 -4.12 14.38
N SER A 56 10.39 -4.16 15.71
CA SER A 56 9.83 -3.16 16.64
C SER A 56 10.09 -1.72 16.17
N LEU A 57 9.03 -0.89 16.21
CA LEU A 57 9.13 0.56 16.01
C LEU A 57 9.61 1.30 17.26
N ASN A 58 9.58 0.66 18.43
CA ASN A 58 10.15 1.21 19.65
C ASN A 58 11.66 0.97 19.69
N ALA A 59 12.45 2.04 19.75
CA ALA A 59 13.91 1.99 19.72
C ALA A 59 14.51 1.17 20.87
N SER A 60 13.94 1.24 22.08
CA SER A 60 14.42 0.47 23.24
C SER A 60 14.15 -1.02 23.08
N SER A 61 12.93 -1.41 22.68
CA SER A 61 12.59 -2.81 22.41
C SER A 61 13.41 -3.40 21.26
N GLN A 62 13.64 -2.58 20.22
CA GLN A 62 14.51 -2.95 19.11
C GLN A 62 15.95 -3.14 19.59
N HIS A 63 16.49 -2.20 20.36
CA HIS A 63 17.84 -2.29 20.90
C HIS A 63 18.04 -3.59 21.68
N GLU A 64 17.12 -3.91 22.59
CA GLU A 64 17.21 -5.15 23.36
C GLU A 64 17.07 -6.40 22.48
N SER A 65 16.20 -6.38 21.47
CA SER A 65 16.05 -7.48 20.51
C SER A 65 17.33 -7.72 19.71
N PHE A 66 17.98 -6.68 19.19
CA PHE A 66 19.27 -6.81 18.49
C PHE A 66 20.41 -7.17 19.45
N LYS A 67 20.41 -6.64 20.67
CA LYS A 67 21.46 -6.94 21.65
C LYS A 67 21.43 -8.41 22.08
N THR A 68 20.25 -8.90 22.47
CA THR A 68 20.06 -10.29 22.93
C THR A 68 20.07 -11.27 21.77
N GLY A 69 19.49 -10.89 20.63
CA GLY A 69 19.43 -11.67 19.39
C GLY A 69 20.66 -11.56 18.50
N LYS A 70 21.78 -10.99 18.97
CA LYS A 70 23.01 -10.77 18.18
C LYS A 70 23.49 -12.03 17.45
N SER A 71 23.47 -13.18 18.12
CA SER A 71 23.86 -14.46 17.50
C SER A 71 22.93 -14.86 16.35
N CYS A 72 21.62 -14.70 16.52
CA CYS A 72 20.62 -14.95 15.49
C CYS A 72 20.79 -13.99 14.31
N PHE A 73 20.91 -12.68 14.57
CA PHE A 73 21.15 -11.69 13.52
C PHE A 73 22.41 -12.02 12.71
N LEU A 74 23.53 -12.32 13.37
CA LEU A 74 24.78 -12.65 12.67
C LEU A 74 24.70 -13.97 11.91
N GLN A 75 23.94 -14.95 12.40
CA GLN A 75 23.68 -16.20 11.67
C GLN A 75 22.95 -15.91 10.35
N VAL A 76 21.87 -15.13 10.40
CA VAL A 76 21.12 -14.74 9.21
C VAL A 76 21.98 -13.90 8.28
N ALA A 77 22.68 -12.90 8.80
CA ALA A 77 23.54 -12.03 8.00
C ALA A 77 24.66 -12.80 7.29
N LYS A 78 25.18 -13.87 7.90
CA LYS A 78 26.18 -14.73 7.25
C LYS A 78 25.64 -15.46 6.02
N SER A 79 24.34 -15.75 6.01
CA SER A 79 23.66 -16.49 4.95
C SER A 79 23.13 -15.56 3.85
N GLU A 80 22.49 -14.46 4.25
CA GLU A 80 21.75 -13.56 3.35
C GLU A 80 22.60 -12.42 2.80
N CYS A 81 23.69 -12.06 3.46
CA CYS A 81 24.48 -10.87 3.12
C CYS A 81 25.78 -11.22 2.40
N THR A 82 26.34 -10.23 1.71
CA THR A 82 27.68 -10.38 1.11
C THR A 82 28.74 -10.56 2.20
N SER A 83 29.83 -11.26 1.88
CA SER A 83 30.93 -11.48 2.82
C SER A 83 31.50 -10.16 3.39
N ALA A 84 31.51 -9.09 2.60
CA ALA A 84 31.96 -7.77 3.04
C ALA A 84 31.01 -7.16 4.10
N GLN A 85 29.70 -7.19 3.85
CA GLN A 85 28.68 -6.69 4.79
C GLN A 85 28.65 -7.51 6.07
N TYR A 86 28.71 -8.85 5.96
CA TYR A 86 28.80 -9.72 7.13
C TYR A 86 30.05 -9.40 7.96
N THR A 87 31.22 -9.27 7.32
CA THR A 87 32.48 -8.97 8.03
C THR A 87 32.41 -7.65 8.77
N LEU A 88 31.79 -6.63 8.16
CA LEU A 88 31.55 -5.34 8.81
C LEU A 88 30.63 -5.51 10.03
N LEU A 89 29.45 -6.12 9.84
CA LEU A 89 28.47 -6.33 10.92
C LEU A 89 29.02 -7.18 12.06
N SER A 90 29.80 -8.22 11.77
CA SER A 90 30.37 -9.10 12.80
C SER A 90 31.48 -8.41 13.60
N THR A 91 32.24 -7.52 12.97
CA THR A 91 33.40 -6.85 13.60
C THR A 91 33.01 -5.54 14.28
N LYS A 92 32.00 -4.85 13.75
CA LYS A 92 31.53 -3.51 14.15
C LYS A 92 30.07 -3.54 14.63
N TYR A 93 29.67 -4.64 15.26
CA TYR A 93 28.28 -4.86 15.65
C TYR A 93 27.74 -3.78 16.57
N ASP A 94 28.53 -3.40 17.58
CA ASP A 94 28.06 -2.46 18.60
C ASP A 94 27.92 -1.06 17.99
N ASP A 95 28.86 -0.64 17.12
CA ASP A 95 28.75 0.59 16.32
C ASP A 95 27.50 0.56 15.40
N PHE A 96 27.20 -0.59 14.78
CA PHE A 96 26.00 -0.77 13.96
C PHE A 96 24.72 -0.64 14.80
N LEU A 97 24.70 -1.27 15.98
CA LEU A 97 23.56 -1.23 16.88
C LEU A 97 23.30 0.21 17.36
N ASP A 98 24.35 0.94 17.72
CA ASP A 98 24.25 2.35 18.09
C ASP A 98 23.62 3.20 16.97
N VAL A 99 24.04 3.00 15.71
CA VAL A 99 23.44 3.70 14.56
C VAL A 99 21.97 3.33 14.37
N LEU A 100 21.61 2.08 14.63
CA LEU A 100 20.26 1.58 14.44
C LEU A 100 19.29 2.11 15.51
N THR A 101 19.75 2.38 16.73
CA THR A 101 18.87 2.65 17.88
C THR A 101 18.96 4.07 18.43
N ASN A 102 20.03 4.81 18.13
CA ASN A 102 20.17 6.20 18.60
C ASN A 102 19.56 7.17 17.58
N GLU A 103 18.32 7.57 17.86
CA GLU A 103 17.61 8.56 17.06
C GLU A 103 18.30 9.94 17.12
N PRO A 104 18.56 10.60 15.97
CA PRO A 104 19.08 11.96 15.95
C PRO A 104 18.14 12.96 16.65
N THR A 105 18.67 13.80 17.54
CA THR A 105 17.86 14.78 18.32
C THR A 105 17.40 15.99 17.51
N ASP A 106 18.18 16.39 16.50
CA ASP A 106 17.90 17.55 15.63
C ASP A 106 17.70 17.08 14.19
N ILE A 107 16.46 16.76 13.84
CA ILE A 107 16.09 16.29 12.49
C ILE A 107 16.08 17.49 11.53
N GLN A 108 17.23 17.85 10.98
CA GLN A 108 17.34 18.83 9.90
C GLN A 108 16.99 18.23 8.54
N ASP A 109 17.41 16.99 8.30
CA ASP A 109 17.11 16.20 7.12
C ASP A 109 17.05 14.70 7.44
N CYS A 110 16.64 13.91 6.45
CA CYS A 110 16.46 12.46 6.58
C CYS A 110 17.70 11.65 6.12
N SER A 111 18.89 12.27 6.04
CA SER A 111 20.09 11.63 5.47
C SER A 111 20.80 10.66 6.41
N SER A 112 20.48 10.70 7.71
CA SER A 112 21.08 9.79 8.71
C SER A 112 20.82 8.33 8.39
N PHE A 113 21.83 7.49 8.62
CA PHE A 113 21.71 6.04 8.53
C PHE A 113 20.65 5.47 9.49
N TYR A 114 20.36 6.15 10.61
CA TYR A 114 19.26 5.77 11.50
C TYR A 114 17.93 5.68 10.74
N PHE A 115 17.55 6.73 10.00
CA PHE A 115 16.29 6.74 9.25
C PHE A 115 16.32 5.75 8.09
N LYS A 116 17.44 5.70 7.36
CA LYS A 116 17.63 4.76 6.25
C LYS A 116 17.47 3.32 6.69
N TYR A 117 18.03 2.93 7.83
CA TYR A 117 18.00 1.54 8.30
C TYR A 117 16.68 1.18 8.97
N ASN A 118 16.06 2.12 9.68
CA ASN A 118 14.80 1.85 10.36
C ASN A 118 13.60 1.84 9.40
N SER A 119 13.62 2.59 8.30
CA SER A 119 12.55 2.54 7.29
C SER A 119 12.45 1.18 6.59
N LEU A 120 13.58 0.45 6.46
CA LEU A 120 13.62 -0.87 5.82
C LEU A 120 12.75 -1.92 6.52
N LYS A 121 12.42 -1.73 7.80
CA LYS A 121 11.51 -2.63 8.54
C LYS A 121 10.12 -2.69 7.92
N CYS A 122 9.70 -1.62 7.26
CA CYS A 122 8.39 -1.54 6.63
C CYS A 122 8.34 -2.22 5.26
N GLU A 123 9.49 -2.49 4.63
CA GLU A 123 9.55 -3.10 3.31
C GLU A 123 8.85 -4.47 3.23
N PRO A 124 9.08 -5.44 4.14
CA PRO A 124 8.38 -6.73 4.05
C PRO A 124 6.87 -6.59 4.20
N LEU A 125 6.39 -5.69 5.08
CA LEU A 125 4.97 -5.36 5.20
C LEU A 125 4.42 -4.79 3.89
N MET A 126 5.12 -3.83 3.28
CA MET A 126 4.75 -3.25 1.98
C MET A 126 4.71 -4.29 0.87
N GLN A 127 5.69 -5.20 0.82
CA GLN A 127 5.70 -6.29 -0.16
C GLN A 127 4.53 -7.26 0.07
N SER A 128 4.23 -7.60 1.32
CA SER A 128 3.09 -8.44 1.68
C SER A 128 1.76 -7.79 1.24
N PHE A 129 1.61 -6.50 1.51
CA PHE A 129 0.45 -5.73 1.05
C PHE A 129 0.32 -5.73 -0.48
N MET A 130 1.40 -5.46 -1.21
CA MET A 130 1.35 -5.46 -2.68
C MET A 130 0.96 -6.84 -3.23
N LYS A 131 1.51 -7.93 -2.68
CA LYS A 131 1.16 -9.31 -3.07
C LYS A 131 -0.31 -9.62 -2.77
N THR A 132 -0.81 -9.18 -1.61
CA THR A 132 -2.19 -9.41 -1.16
C THR A 132 -3.20 -8.61 -1.99
N VAL A 133 -2.87 -7.35 -2.29
CA VAL A 133 -3.79 -6.40 -2.92
C VAL A 133 -3.81 -6.48 -4.43
N ALA A 134 -2.69 -6.78 -5.10
CA ALA A 134 -2.64 -6.93 -6.55
C ALA A 134 -3.78 -7.78 -7.15
N PRO A 135 -4.10 -8.98 -6.62
CA PRO A 135 -5.22 -9.77 -7.13
C PRO A 135 -6.61 -9.20 -6.76
N ILE A 136 -6.75 -8.48 -5.64
CA ILE A 136 -8.01 -7.89 -5.17
C ILE A 136 -8.46 -6.74 -6.07
N ILE A 137 -7.50 -6.03 -6.65
CA ILE A 137 -7.76 -4.91 -7.55
C ILE A 137 -8.66 -5.37 -8.70
N THR A 138 -8.34 -6.49 -9.36
CA THR A 138 -8.93 -6.88 -10.64
C THR A 138 -10.18 -7.75 -10.55
N ILE A 139 -10.59 -8.17 -9.34
CA ILE A 139 -11.72 -9.07 -9.14
C ILE A 139 -12.90 -8.36 -8.48
N SER A 140 -14.11 -8.81 -8.81
CA SER A 140 -15.30 -8.47 -8.02
C SER A 140 -15.26 -9.27 -6.73
N THR A 141 -14.97 -8.59 -5.63
CA THR A 141 -15.05 -9.16 -4.28
C THR A 141 -16.48 -9.10 -3.77
N LYS A 142 -16.82 -10.00 -2.85
CA LYS A 142 -18.07 -9.92 -2.08
C LYS A 142 -17.80 -9.13 -0.79
N ALA A 143 -18.87 -8.70 -0.13
CA ALA A 143 -18.77 -8.19 1.23
C ALA A 143 -18.05 -9.21 2.13
N ASN A 144 -17.13 -8.74 2.98
CA ASN A 144 -16.34 -9.55 3.90
C ASN A 144 -15.49 -10.64 3.21
N ASP A 145 -15.04 -10.39 1.98
CA ASP A 145 -14.02 -11.22 1.35
C ASP A 145 -12.75 -11.22 2.21
N SER A 146 -12.29 -12.39 2.64
CA SER A 146 -11.18 -12.51 3.59
C SER A 146 -9.91 -11.83 3.09
N ARG A 147 -9.68 -11.82 1.77
CA ARG A 147 -8.51 -11.16 1.16
C ARG A 147 -8.59 -9.64 1.32
N VAL A 148 -9.80 -9.07 1.22
CA VAL A 148 -10.02 -7.64 1.44
C VAL A 148 -9.80 -7.29 2.90
N LEU A 149 -10.29 -8.12 3.83
CA LEU A 149 -10.08 -7.92 5.26
C LEU A 149 -8.59 -8.02 5.63
N GLU A 150 -7.85 -8.97 5.06
CA GLU A 150 -6.40 -9.08 5.19
C GLU A 150 -5.69 -7.85 4.64
N GLY A 151 -6.10 -7.35 3.47
CA GLY A 151 -5.57 -6.11 2.91
C GLY A 151 -5.83 -4.87 3.78
N ILE A 152 -7.00 -4.78 4.43
CA ILE A 152 -7.32 -3.71 5.40
C ILE A 152 -6.40 -3.79 6.62
N GLU A 153 -6.16 -4.98 7.13
CA GLU A 153 -5.29 -5.19 8.29
C GLU A 153 -3.83 -4.83 7.96
N LEU A 154 -3.31 -5.29 6.82
CA LEU A 154 -1.99 -4.89 6.32
C LEU A 154 -1.87 -3.37 6.12
N CYS A 155 -2.97 -2.71 5.76
CA CYS A 155 -3.00 -1.26 5.66
C CYS A 155 -2.78 -0.55 7.00
N HIS A 156 -3.41 -1.02 8.07
CA HIS A 156 -3.17 -0.46 9.40
C HIS A 156 -1.71 -0.63 9.80
N GLN A 157 -1.15 -1.82 9.60
CA GLN A 157 0.24 -2.13 9.94
C GLN A 157 1.24 -1.27 9.15
N ILE A 158 1.01 -1.08 7.85
CA ILE A 158 1.87 -0.22 7.03
C ILE A 158 1.74 1.24 7.46
N GLN A 159 0.52 1.74 7.69
CA GLN A 159 0.30 3.12 8.10
C GLN A 159 0.97 3.43 9.43
N GLU A 160 0.94 2.48 10.37
CA GLU A 160 1.69 2.56 11.62
C GLU A 160 3.20 2.56 11.37
N CYS A 161 3.70 1.60 10.56
CA CYS A 161 5.13 1.45 10.29
C CYS A 161 5.74 2.69 9.62
N ILE A 162 5.04 3.30 8.65
CA ILE A 162 5.55 4.48 7.93
C ILE A 162 5.22 5.80 8.62
N SER A 163 4.52 5.77 9.76
CA SER A 163 4.14 6.98 10.49
C SER A 163 5.33 7.81 11.00
N PRO A 164 6.47 7.22 11.43
CA PRO A 164 7.62 7.98 11.87
C PRO A 164 8.13 8.94 10.79
N VAL A 165 8.73 10.04 11.23
CA VAL A 165 9.35 11.02 10.34
C VAL A 165 10.49 10.34 9.58
N CYS A 166 10.72 10.75 8.33
CA CYS A 166 11.79 10.25 7.47
C CYS A 166 11.69 8.78 7.00
N PHE A 167 10.66 8.02 7.38
CA PHE A 167 10.53 6.63 6.90
C PHE A 167 9.98 6.54 5.48
N THR A 168 9.21 7.54 5.06
CA THR A 168 8.60 7.61 3.73
C THR A 168 8.46 9.06 3.29
N SER A 169 8.50 9.30 1.98
CA SER A 169 8.19 10.62 1.44
C SER A 169 6.69 10.94 1.59
N SER A 170 6.33 12.23 1.58
CA SER A 170 4.93 12.66 1.61
C SER A 170 4.13 12.09 0.42
N THR A 171 4.78 11.95 -0.73
CA THR A 171 4.15 11.43 -1.95
C THR A 171 3.87 9.94 -1.82
N GLU A 172 4.85 9.14 -1.37
CA GLU A 172 4.65 7.70 -1.13
C GLU A 172 3.61 7.46 -0.03
N ARG A 173 3.64 8.24 1.05
CA ARG A 173 2.64 8.18 2.12
C ARG A 173 1.23 8.43 1.59
N GLU A 174 1.06 9.40 0.70
CA GLU A 174 -0.23 9.67 0.06
C GLU A 174 -0.66 8.50 -0.83
N MET A 175 0.26 7.93 -1.62
CA MET A 175 -0.04 6.76 -2.46
C MET A 175 -0.48 5.55 -1.64
N ILE A 176 0.20 5.26 -0.53
CA ILE A 176 -0.16 4.17 0.39
C ILE A 176 -1.53 4.46 1.01
N THR A 177 -1.75 5.68 1.49
CA THR A 177 -3.04 6.08 2.10
C THR A 177 -4.20 5.94 1.11
N ASP A 178 -4.02 6.38 -0.14
CA ASP A 178 -5.03 6.23 -1.18
C ASP A 178 -5.26 4.75 -1.53
N SER A 179 -4.21 3.93 -1.58
CA SER A 179 -4.32 2.49 -1.81
C SER A 179 -5.12 1.81 -0.68
N CYS A 180 -4.86 2.21 0.57
CA CYS A 180 -5.60 1.72 1.72
C CYS A 180 -7.07 2.14 1.72
N LYS A 181 -7.35 3.40 1.38
CA LYS A 181 -8.72 3.89 1.22
C LYS A 181 -9.46 3.12 0.14
N SER A 182 -8.81 2.81 -0.98
CA SER A 182 -9.38 1.98 -2.04
C SER A 182 -9.78 0.58 -1.55
N ILE A 183 -8.89 -0.08 -0.80
CA ILE A 183 -9.15 -1.43 -0.28
C ILE A 183 -10.26 -1.41 0.77
N GLY A 184 -10.24 -0.45 1.69
CA GLY A 184 -11.34 -0.24 2.64
C GLY A 184 -12.68 0.01 1.93
N MET A 185 -12.67 0.84 0.88
CA MET A 185 -13.86 1.15 0.10
C MET A 185 -14.42 -0.09 -0.61
N LYS A 186 -13.60 -1.07 -1.05
CA LYS A 186 -14.11 -2.32 -1.64
C LYS A 186 -14.99 -3.13 -0.68
N ASN A 187 -14.83 -2.97 0.64
CA ASN A 187 -15.66 -3.63 1.64
C ASN A 187 -16.86 -2.78 2.11
N SER A 188 -17.13 -1.62 1.51
CA SER A 188 -18.22 -0.73 1.91
C SER A 188 -19.55 -1.07 1.23
N ASP A 189 -20.66 -0.73 1.90
CA ASP A 189 -22.01 -0.85 1.34
C ASP A 189 -22.16 -0.06 0.02
N PHE A 190 -21.41 1.03 -0.13
CA PHE A 190 -21.33 1.82 -1.37
C PHE A 190 -20.78 0.98 -2.54
N SER A 191 -19.61 0.34 -2.38
CA SER A 191 -19.01 -0.48 -3.46
C SER A 191 -19.79 -1.76 -3.74
N ILE A 192 -20.36 -2.35 -2.70
CA ILE A 192 -21.25 -3.51 -2.82
C ILE A 192 -22.47 -3.13 -3.65
N CYS A 193 -23.05 -1.95 -3.41
CA CYS A 193 -24.19 -1.44 -4.16
C CYS A 193 -23.85 -1.18 -5.64
N LEU A 194 -22.75 -0.48 -5.93
CA LEU A 194 -22.31 -0.26 -7.32
C LEU A 194 -22.12 -1.59 -8.07
N THR A 195 -21.53 -2.59 -7.40
CA THR A 195 -21.37 -3.94 -7.95
C THR A 195 -22.72 -4.62 -8.19
N LYS A 196 -23.68 -4.49 -7.27
CA LYS A 196 -25.04 -5.02 -7.42
C LYS A 196 -25.74 -4.39 -8.62
N ILE A 197 -25.70 -3.07 -8.77
CA ILE A 197 -26.31 -2.35 -9.90
C ILE A 197 -25.71 -2.84 -11.22
N GLN A 198 -24.38 -2.93 -11.32
CA GLN A 198 -23.70 -3.45 -12.52
C GLN A 198 -24.08 -4.89 -12.86
N LYS A 199 -24.25 -5.76 -11.85
CA LYS A 199 -24.57 -7.18 -12.07
C LYS A 199 -26.03 -7.44 -12.38
N THR A 200 -26.93 -6.68 -11.78
CA THR A 200 -28.38 -6.89 -11.91
C THR A 200 -28.99 -6.06 -13.03
N THR A 201 -28.27 -5.05 -13.52
CA THR A 201 -28.69 -4.14 -14.60
C THR A 201 -30.15 -3.71 -14.45
N PRO A 202 -30.55 -3.10 -13.32
CA PRO A 202 -31.93 -2.68 -13.13
C PRO A 202 -32.37 -1.65 -14.17
N ASP A 203 -33.67 -1.55 -14.40
CA ASP A 203 -34.18 -0.56 -15.34
C ASP A 203 -33.91 0.87 -14.81
N MET A 204 -33.29 1.69 -15.67
CA MET A 204 -32.92 3.07 -15.37
C MET A 204 -33.93 4.08 -15.91
N SER A 205 -34.94 3.63 -16.67
CA SER A 205 -35.93 4.48 -17.34
C SER A 205 -36.72 5.39 -16.39
N GLY A 206 -36.88 4.99 -15.12
CA GLY A 206 -37.56 5.76 -14.09
C GLY A 206 -36.76 6.96 -13.58
N TYR A 207 -35.44 6.99 -13.80
CA TYR A 207 -34.55 8.02 -13.28
C TYR A 207 -34.33 9.15 -14.30
N THR A 208 -35.30 10.05 -14.39
CA THR A 208 -35.28 11.18 -15.35
C THR A 208 -34.07 12.10 -15.21
N CYS A 209 -33.44 12.14 -14.02
CA CYS A 209 -32.21 12.89 -13.77
C CYS A 209 -31.02 12.41 -14.61
N LEU A 210 -31.04 11.17 -15.13
CA LEU A 210 -30.03 10.65 -16.05
C LEU A 210 -30.09 11.34 -17.42
N GLY A 211 -31.28 11.76 -17.88
CA GLY A 211 -31.47 12.25 -19.24
C GLY A 211 -31.11 11.16 -20.25
N ASP A 212 -30.32 11.52 -21.27
CA ASP A 212 -29.88 10.61 -22.33
C ASP A 212 -28.61 9.80 -21.99
N MET A 213 -28.10 9.91 -20.76
CA MET A 213 -26.90 9.17 -20.32
C MET A 213 -27.17 7.67 -20.31
N ASP A 214 -26.31 6.90 -21.00
CA ASP A 214 -26.21 5.46 -20.78
C ASP A 214 -25.52 5.17 -19.43
N PHE A 215 -26.32 4.84 -18.42
CA PHE A 215 -25.80 4.51 -17.09
C PHE A 215 -24.87 3.28 -17.08
N TYR A 216 -24.92 2.41 -18.08
CA TYR A 216 -24.12 1.19 -18.11
C TYR A 216 -22.84 1.29 -18.94
N ASP A 217 -22.64 2.41 -19.64
CA ASP A 217 -21.40 2.67 -20.38
C ASP A 217 -20.20 2.68 -19.39
N PRO A 218 -19.18 1.82 -19.62
CA PRO A 218 -17.97 1.76 -18.81
C PRO A 218 -16.95 2.86 -19.13
N GLY A 219 -17.22 3.73 -20.10
CA GLY A 219 -16.35 4.79 -20.56
C GLY A 219 -16.02 5.81 -19.48
N VAL A 220 -14.76 6.27 -19.47
CA VAL A 220 -14.25 7.27 -18.52
C VAL A 220 -15.10 8.56 -18.50
N PRO A 221 -15.53 9.13 -19.65
CA PRO A 221 -16.38 10.32 -19.64
C PRO A 221 -17.70 10.11 -18.90
N VAL A 222 -18.37 8.97 -19.14
CA VAL A 222 -19.62 8.63 -18.47
C VAL A 222 -19.40 8.39 -16.97
N ALA A 223 -18.31 7.72 -16.59
CA ALA A 223 -17.93 7.56 -15.19
C ALA A 223 -17.72 8.91 -14.48
N MET A 224 -17.04 9.86 -15.13
CA MET A 224 -16.85 11.21 -14.60
C MET A 224 -18.18 11.96 -14.50
N GLU A 225 -19.06 11.83 -15.49
CA GLU A 225 -20.37 12.46 -15.51
C GLU A 225 -21.26 11.96 -14.35
N LYS A 226 -21.27 10.63 -14.12
CA LYS A 226 -21.91 10.00 -12.94
C LYS A 226 -21.43 10.59 -11.61
N LEU A 227 -20.12 10.83 -11.50
CA LEU A 227 -19.49 11.32 -10.26
C LEU A 227 -19.53 12.85 -10.10
N THR A 228 -19.98 13.58 -11.14
CA THR A 228 -20.02 15.05 -11.13
C THR A 228 -21.43 15.57 -11.38
N THR A 229 -21.82 15.76 -12.63
CA THR A 229 -23.10 16.37 -13.01
C THR A 229 -24.31 15.50 -12.67
N LYS A 230 -24.15 14.17 -12.62
CA LYS A 230 -25.20 13.22 -12.21
C LYS A 230 -24.99 12.66 -10.81
N LYS A 231 -24.14 13.29 -9.99
CA LYS A 231 -23.82 12.82 -8.63
C LYS A 231 -25.05 12.66 -7.74
N SER A 232 -26.00 13.59 -7.79
CA SER A 232 -27.27 13.49 -7.05
C SER A 232 -28.13 12.33 -7.53
N CYS A 233 -28.22 12.14 -8.85
CA CYS A 233 -28.95 11.04 -9.48
C CYS A 233 -28.35 9.68 -9.07
N LEU A 234 -27.01 9.56 -9.10
CA LEU A 234 -26.32 8.37 -8.62
C LEU A 234 -26.65 8.08 -7.14
N LYS A 235 -26.72 9.11 -6.28
CA LYS A 235 -27.08 8.94 -4.86
C LYS A 235 -28.50 8.41 -4.69
N GLU A 236 -29.45 8.95 -5.45
CA GLU A 236 -30.85 8.50 -5.47
C GLU A 236 -30.96 7.05 -5.93
N ILE A 237 -30.37 6.71 -7.08
CA ILE A 237 -30.32 5.35 -7.63
C ILE A 237 -29.75 4.35 -6.60
N MET A 238 -28.64 4.68 -5.97
CA MET A 238 -28.02 3.81 -4.96
C MET A 238 -28.93 3.62 -3.75
N LYS A 239 -29.52 4.70 -3.24
CA LYS A 239 -30.45 4.65 -2.10
C LYS A 239 -31.69 3.79 -2.42
N ASP A 240 -32.27 3.93 -3.60
CA ASP A 240 -33.46 3.17 -3.98
C ASP A 240 -33.18 1.68 -4.15
N ILE A 241 -32.05 1.34 -4.79
CA ILE A 241 -31.72 -0.06 -5.13
C ILE A 241 -31.11 -0.81 -3.94
N CYS A 242 -30.41 -0.10 -3.05
CA CYS A 242 -29.58 -0.70 -2.00
C CYS A 242 -29.88 -0.20 -0.59
N GLY A 243 -30.68 0.85 -0.43
CA GLY A 243 -31.03 1.44 0.86
C GLY A 243 -30.00 2.45 1.39
N GLU A 244 -30.33 3.06 2.53
CA GLU A 244 -29.59 4.18 3.14
C GLU A 244 -28.10 3.89 3.41
N LYS A 245 -27.76 2.65 3.78
CA LYS A 245 -26.36 2.29 4.07
C LYS A 245 -25.44 2.50 2.87
N SER A 246 -25.95 2.33 1.65
CA SER A 246 -25.16 2.50 0.42
C SER A 246 -24.73 3.94 0.16
N ILE A 247 -25.40 4.91 0.79
CA ILE A 247 -25.09 6.34 0.65
C ILE A 247 -24.41 6.93 1.89
N GLN A 248 -24.05 6.09 2.86
CA GLN A 248 -23.18 6.51 3.95
C GLN A 248 -21.79 6.87 3.37
N ASN A 249 -21.29 8.06 3.71
CA ASN A 249 -20.05 8.62 3.17
C ASN A 249 -20.02 8.73 1.63
N PHE A 250 -21.19 8.87 0.99
CA PHE A 250 -21.33 8.94 -0.47
C PHE A 250 -20.43 10.02 -1.10
N ASP A 251 -20.41 11.21 -0.50
CA ASP A 251 -19.62 12.33 -1.02
C ASP A 251 -18.12 12.03 -0.98
N GLU A 252 -17.61 11.52 0.15
CA GLU A 252 -16.20 11.14 0.30
C GLU A 252 -15.78 10.00 -0.64
N ASN A 253 -16.66 9.02 -0.85
CA ASN A 253 -16.42 7.89 -1.74
C ASN A 253 -16.39 8.34 -3.21
N THR A 254 -17.34 9.16 -3.63
CA THR A 254 -17.42 9.68 -5.00
C THR A 254 -16.28 10.66 -5.32
N GLU A 255 -15.89 11.50 -4.36
CA GLU A 255 -14.71 12.38 -4.49
C GLU A 255 -13.41 11.58 -4.60
N PHE A 256 -13.26 10.53 -3.81
CA PHE A 256 -12.12 9.63 -3.90
C PHE A 256 -12.07 8.93 -5.27
N MET A 257 -13.19 8.37 -5.75
CA MET A 257 -13.26 7.77 -7.08
C MET A 257 -12.90 8.77 -8.19
N LEU A 258 -13.40 10.00 -8.10
CA LEU A 258 -13.09 11.06 -9.06
C LEU A 258 -11.60 11.44 -9.04
N LYS A 259 -11.00 11.56 -7.84
CA LYS A 259 -9.56 11.78 -7.66
C LYS A 259 -8.75 10.66 -8.34
N THR A 260 -9.13 9.39 -8.13
CA THR A 260 -8.46 8.22 -8.74
C THR A 260 -8.57 8.24 -10.27
N ILE A 261 -9.76 8.49 -10.82
CA ILE A 261 -9.97 8.57 -12.27
C ILE A 261 -9.11 9.68 -12.89
N LYS A 262 -9.09 10.88 -12.28
CA LYS A 262 -8.27 12.00 -12.76
C LYS A 262 -6.78 11.68 -12.75
N ARG A 263 -6.29 11.02 -11.69
CA ARG A 263 -4.89 10.57 -11.61
C ARG A 263 -4.54 9.56 -12.70
N MET A 264 -5.44 8.61 -12.97
CA MET A 264 -5.27 7.64 -14.05
C MET A 264 -5.15 8.33 -15.41
N ILE A 265 -6.07 9.26 -15.73
CA ILE A 265 -6.05 10.03 -16.98
C ILE A 265 -4.71 10.76 -17.14
N ALA A 266 -4.24 11.44 -16.09
CA ALA A 266 -2.98 12.17 -16.11
C ALA A 266 -1.79 11.23 -16.39
N MET A 267 -1.75 10.04 -15.77
CA MET A 267 -0.69 9.06 -16.03
C MET A 267 -0.75 8.51 -17.45
N THR A 268 -1.94 8.22 -18.00
CA THR A 268 -2.08 7.71 -19.38
C THR A 268 -1.79 8.76 -20.44
N GLY A 269 -2.10 10.04 -20.18
CA GLY A 269 -1.77 11.15 -21.09
C GLY A 269 -0.27 11.40 -21.21
N VAL A 270 0.50 11.17 -20.14
CA VAL A 270 1.98 11.26 -20.16
C VAL A 270 2.61 10.20 -21.07
N PHE A 271 1.96 9.06 -21.30
CA PHE A 271 2.46 8.02 -22.22
C PHE A 271 2.12 8.28 -23.69
N THR A 272 1.16 9.15 -24.00
CA THR A 272 0.81 9.51 -25.39
C THR A 272 1.63 10.67 -25.94
N ASP A 273 2.31 11.44 -25.09
CA ASP A 273 3.12 12.59 -25.51
C ASP A 273 4.60 12.24 -25.81
N ASN A 274 4.97 10.95 -25.73
CA ASN A 274 6.31 10.43 -26.03
C ASN A 274 6.34 9.39 -27.18
N ALA A 275 5.38 9.45 -28.11
CA ALA A 275 5.35 8.60 -29.31
C ALA A 275 5.40 9.44 -30.59
#